data_AF-A0A6A4UC43-F1
#
_entry.id   AF-A0A6A4UC43-F1
#
_cell.length_a   1.000
_cell.length_b   1.000
_cell.length_c   1.000
_cell.angle_alpha   90.00
_cell.angle_beta   90.00
_cell.angle_gamma   90.00
#
_symmetry.space_group_name_H-M   'P 1'
#
loop_
_entity.id
_entity.type
_entity.pdbx_description
1 polymer ?
#
loop_
_entity_poly.entity_id
_entity_poly.type
_entity_poly.pdbx_seq_one_letter_code
_entity_poly.pdbx_strand_id
1 'polypeptide(L)'
;MKKSLIIFFALVFLTTLHAQTKTNLEMFYNLIDNSVNKATELTKDAAEISLSVSGSTTLELLKPKVFESFSNNGFIIKNENSGSATKVSYLLSRASVEYGEAEKDGFFGNIICERKVSLNGIVTITFADGNIKSAELYEVEKDTIEVDEIRYLEDLALPITQSSRPEVSFLSNLLEPVLVVAVLVTTIVLLFSVRGR
;
A
#
# COMPACT_ATOMS: atom_id res chain seq x y z
N MET A 1 -38.92 -5.43 28.54
CA MET A 1 -38.82 -5.50 27.07
C MET A 1 -38.05 -4.32 26.44
N LYS A 2 -38.28 -3.05 26.83
CA LYS A 2 -37.58 -1.88 26.24
C LYS A 2 -36.04 -1.89 26.37
N LYS A 3 -35.47 -2.42 27.45
CA LYS A 3 -34.01 -2.48 27.66
C LYS A 3 -33.29 -3.51 26.76
N SER A 4 -33.97 -4.59 26.38
CA SER A 4 -33.42 -5.61 25.46
C SER A 4 -33.33 -5.09 24.02
N LEU A 5 -34.30 -4.28 23.59
CA LEU A 5 -34.33 -3.66 22.26
C LEU A 5 -33.19 -2.64 22.04
N ILE A 6 -32.81 -1.89 23.09
CA ILE A 6 -31.71 -0.90 23.04
C ILE A 6 -30.36 -1.61 22.91
N ILE A 7 -30.17 -2.74 23.62
CA ILE A 7 -28.94 -3.54 23.52
C ILE A 7 -28.81 -4.15 22.12
N PHE A 8 -29.92 -4.60 21.53
CA PHE A 8 -29.93 -5.11 20.16
C PHE A 8 -29.53 -4.03 19.14
N PHE A 9 -30.06 -2.80 19.26
CA PHE A 9 -29.67 -1.68 18.39
C PHE A 9 -28.20 -1.26 18.58
N ALA A 10 -27.67 -1.31 19.80
CA ALA A 10 -26.27 -1.03 20.06
C ALA A 10 -25.32 -2.09 19.47
N LEU A 11 -25.75 -3.37 19.42
CA LEU A 11 -24.95 -4.46 18.86
C LEU A 11 -24.84 -4.38 17.33
N VAL A 12 -25.90 -3.92 16.64
CA VAL A 12 -25.92 -3.77 15.17
C VAL A 12 -25.06 -2.58 14.72
N PHE A 13 -24.88 -1.54 15.55
CA PHE A 13 -24.04 -0.38 15.22
C PHE A 13 -22.52 -0.67 15.31
N LEU A 14 -22.10 -1.71 16.03
CA LEU A 14 -20.68 -2.05 16.21
C LEU A 14 -20.02 -2.69 14.98
N THR A 15 -20.78 -3.04 13.93
CA THR A 15 -20.25 -3.81 12.78
C THR A 15 -19.71 -2.96 11.63
N THR A 16 -19.45 -1.66 11.82
CA THR A 16 -18.99 -0.76 10.75
C THR A 16 -17.61 -0.15 10.98
N LEU A 17 -16.79 -0.74 11.85
CA LEU A 17 -15.37 -0.37 11.97
C LEU A 17 -14.60 -0.91 10.75
N HIS A 18 -14.52 -0.12 9.69
CA HIS A 18 -13.60 -0.39 8.58
C HIS A 18 -12.19 0.09 8.99
N ALA A 19 -11.20 -0.77 8.82
CA ALA A 19 -9.81 -0.39 9.02
C ALA A 19 -9.44 0.69 7.99
N GLN A 20 -8.68 1.70 8.43
CA GLN A 20 -8.22 2.77 7.55
C GLN A 20 -7.27 2.22 6.48
N THR A 21 -7.52 2.57 5.22
CA THR A 21 -6.66 2.21 4.07
C THR A 21 -5.28 2.85 4.24
N LYS A 22 -4.21 2.05 4.11
CA LYS A 22 -2.83 2.55 4.19
C LYS A 22 -2.53 3.50 3.03
N THR A 23 -1.82 4.58 3.30
CA THR A 23 -1.27 5.47 2.27
C THR A 23 -0.13 4.79 1.49
N ASN A 24 0.20 5.32 0.31
CA ASN A 24 1.30 4.78 -0.50
C ASN A 24 2.65 4.88 0.25
N LEU A 25 2.84 5.95 1.04
CA LEU A 25 4.03 6.14 1.86
C LEU A 25 4.14 5.08 2.97
N GLU A 26 3.04 4.78 3.66
CA GLU A 26 3.00 3.74 4.69
C GLU A 26 3.27 2.35 4.11
N MET A 27 2.80 2.07 2.89
CA MET A 27 3.16 0.83 2.19
C MET A 27 4.67 0.79 1.93
N PHE A 28 5.29 1.85 1.42
CA PHE A 28 6.74 1.90 1.27
C PHE A 28 7.48 1.67 2.59
N TYR A 29 6.98 2.22 3.69
CA TYR A 29 7.57 2.00 5.01
C TYR A 29 7.50 0.53 5.42
N ASN A 30 6.38 -0.17 5.16
CA ASN A 30 6.28 -1.60 5.40
C ASN A 30 7.22 -2.41 4.50
N LEU A 31 7.35 -2.04 3.22
CA LEU A 31 8.28 -2.69 2.31
C LEU A 31 9.73 -2.54 2.80
N ILE A 32 10.11 -1.34 3.28
CA ILE A 32 11.43 -1.10 3.88
C ILE A 32 11.64 -1.97 5.12
N ASP A 33 10.64 -2.04 6.00
CA ASP A 33 10.75 -2.87 7.20
C ASP A 33 10.94 -4.36 6.85
N ASN A 34 10.19 -4.86 5.87
CA ASN A 34 10.34 -6.23 5.38
C ASN A 34 11.71 -6.50 4.74
N SER A 35 12.20 -5.59 3.91
CA SER A 35 13.50 -5.75 3.26
C SER A 35 14.67 -5.61 4.23
N VAL A 36 14.55 -4.73 5.23
CA VAL A 36 15.55 -4.62 6.30
C VAL A 36 15.55 -5.89 7.14
N ASN A 37 14.40 -6.47 7.49
CA ASN A 37 14.35 -7.75 8.20
C ASN A 37 15.08 -8.87 7.42
N LYS A 38 14.96 -8.92 6.09
CA LYS A 38 15.75 -9.85 5.26
C LYS A 38 17.25 -9.54 5.30
N ALA A 39 17.62 -8.26 5.28
CA ALA A 39 19.02 -7.85 5.40
C ALA A 39 19.61 -8.14 6.78
N THR A 40 18.81 -8.06 7.85
CA THR A 40 19.27 -8.35 9.22
C THR A 40 19.58 -9.83 9.39
N GLU A 41 18.88 -10.73 8.68
CA GLU A 41 19.21 -12.15 8.65
C GLU A 41 20.62 -12.44 8.15
N LEU A 42 21.14 -11.61 7.24
CA LEU A 42 22.49 -11.74 6.70
C LEU A 42 23.56 -11.17 7.64
N THR A 43 23.18 -10.32 8.59
CA THR A 43 24.07 -9.61 9.54
C THR A 43 23.91 -10.07 10.99
N LYS A 44 23.21 -11.19 11.25
CA LYS A 44 22.85 -11.69 12.59
C LYS A 44 23.97 -11.75 13.63
N ASP A 45 25.22 -11.85 13.21
CA ASP A 45 26.38 -11.94 14.10
C ASP A 45 26.96 -10.56 14.50
N ALA A 46 26.47 -9.45 13.93
CA ALA A 46 26.99 -8.10 14.18
C ALA A 46 26.04 -7.29 15.08
N ALA A 47 26.49 -6.91 16.28
CA ALA A 47 25.73 -5.99 17.15
C ALA A 47 25.85 -4.51 16.71
N GLU A 48 26.96 -4.17 16.03
CA GLU A 48 27.27 -2.81 15.60
C GLU A 48 27.51 -2.79 14.09
N ILE A 49 26.86 -1.85 13.41
CA ILE A 49 26.99 -1.69 11.95
C ILE A 49 27.31 -0.26 11.58
N SER A 50 28.04 -0.11 10.48
CA SER A 50 28.17 1.14 9.74
C SER A 50 27.19 1.11 8.58
N LEU A 51 26.06 1.82 8.69
CA LEU A 51 25.01 1.83 7.68
C LEU A 51 25.19 3.00 6.72
N SER A 52 25.30 2.69 5.43
CA SER A 52 25.28 3.64 4.33
C SER A 52 24.06 3.37 3.47
N VAL A 53 23.19 4.36 3.30
CA VAL A 53 22.00 4.25 2.45
C VAL A 53 22.20 5.14 1.24
N SER A 54 21.83 4.68 0.06
CA SER A 54 21.95 5.45 -1.19
C SER A 54 20.78 5.17 -2.14
N GLY A 55 20.47 6.11 -3.03
CA GLY A 55 19.45 5.95 -4.05
C GLY A 55 19.42 7.14 -5.01
N SER A 56 18.43 7.18 -5.90
CA SER A 56 18.15 8.40 -6.68
C SER A 56 17.65 9.53 -5.77
N THR A 57 17.70 10.78 -6.24
CA THR A 57 17.30 11.96 -5.46
C THR A 57 15.92 11.85 -4.81
N THR A 58 14.97 11.18 -5.46
CA THR A 58 13.62 10.98 -4.94
C THR A 58 13.54 9.86 -3.90
N LEU A 59 14.41 8.86 -3.97
CA LEU A 59 14.48 7.74 -3.02
C LEU A 59 15.29 8.07 -1.76
N GLU A 60 16.13 9.11 -1.82
CA GLU A 60 16.85 9.66 -0.66
C GLU A 60 15.90 10.04 0.50
N LEU A 61 14.65 10.39 0.19
CA LEU A 61 13.61 10.72 1.17
C LEU A 61 13.20 9.52 2.03
N LEU A 62 13.45 8.30 1.56
CA LEU A 62 13.18 7.06 2.31
C LEU A 62 14.33 6.68 3.25
N LYS A 63 15.48 7.35 3.17
CA LYS A 63 16.65 7.03 4.01
C LYS A 63 16.35 7.01 5.50
N PRO A 64 15.69 8.03 6.09
CA PRO A 64 15.46 8.04 7.53
C PRO A 64 14.71 6.78 8.00
N LYS A 65 13.76 6.29 7.20
CA LYS A 65 13.02 5.06 7.50
C LYS A 65 13.91 3.81 7.47
N VAL A 66 14.89 3.73 6.56
CA VAL A 66 15.86 2.62 6.54
C VAL A 66 16.71 2.63 7.82
N PHE A 67 17.22 3.79 8.22
CA PHE A 67 17.97 3.95 9.48
C PHE A 67 17.13 3.55 10.70
N GLU A 68 15.90 4.04 10.77
CA GLU A 68 14.94 3.68 11.82
C GLU A 68 14.70 2.17 11.87
N SER A 69 14.49 1.53 10.72
CA SER A 69 14.20 0.10 10.64
C SER A 69 15.36 -0.79 11.11
N PHE A 70 16.61 -0.44 10.75
CA PHE A 70 17.80 -1.12 11.28
C PHE A 70 17.93 -0.92 12.79
N SER A 71 17.68 0.30 13.28
CA SER A 71 17.71 0.60 14.72
C SER A 71 16.64 -0.18 15.49
N ASN A 72 15.42 -0.30 14.94
CA ASN A 72 14.31 -1.07 15.53
C ASN A 72 14.59 -2.57 15.57
N ASN A 73 15.46 -3.06 14.68
CA ASN A 73 15.99 -4.42 14.69
C ASN A 73 17.16 -4.62 15.69
N GLY A 74 17.48 -3.62 16.52
CA GLY A 74 18.45 -3.74 17.62
C GLY A 74 19.89 -3.44 17.25
N PHE A 75 20.17 -2.97 16.03
CA PHE A 75 21.53 -2.62 15.61
C PHE A 75 21.95 -1.25 16.12
N ILE A 76 23.18 -1.16 16.64
CA ILE A 76 23.79 0.13 16.99
C ILE A 76 24.49 0.68 15.74
N ILE A 77 23.97 1.79 15.20
CA ILE A 77 24.49 2.43 14.00
C ILE A 77 25.67 3.35 14.38
N LYS A 78 26.87 3.00 13.92
CA LYS A 78 28.10 3.78 14.13
C LYS A 78 28.50 4.53 12.86
N ASN A 79 29.33 5.55 13.06
CA ASN A 79 29.90 6.35 11.97
C ASN A 79 30.90 5.51 11.16
N GLU A 80 30.99 5.74 9.85
CA GLU A 80 31.76 4.93 8.88
C GLU A 80 33.25 4.78 9.22
N ASN A 81 33.79 5.66 10.07
CA ASN A 81 35.18 5.70 10.49
C ASN A 81 35.53 4.75 11.66
N SER A 82 34.58 4.01 12.23
CA SER A 82 34.90 3.01 13.27
C SER A 82 35.41 1.71 12.62
N GLY A 83 36.72 1.48 12.68
CA GLY A 83 37.44 0.44 11.93
C GLY A 83 37.12 -1.03 12.25
N SER A 84 36.15 -1.33 13.12
CA SER A 84 35.76 -2.70 13.51
C SER A 84 34.29 -3.04 13.24
N ALA A 85 33.49 -2.11 12.68
CA ALA A 85 32.07 -2.34 12.45
C ALA A 85 31.83 -3.03 11.09
N THR A 86 30.90 -3.99 11.06
CA THR A 86 30.37 -4.55 9.81
C THR A 86 29.74 -3.43 8.99
N LYS A 87 30.17 -3.27 7.74
CA LYS A 87 29.65 -2.22 6.86
C LYS A 87 28.44 -2.75 6.10
N VAL A 88 27.34 -2.00 6.15
CA VAL A 88 26.10 -2.32 5.45
C VAL A 88 25.82 -1.20 4.46
N SER A 89 25.90 -1.50 3.17
CA SER A 89 25.52 -0.62 2.08
C SER A 89 24.14 -1.01 1.59
N TYR A 90 23.17 -0.12 1.72
CA TYR A 90 21.78 -0.32 1.34
C TYR A 90 21.44 0.60 0.16
N LEU A 91 21.35 0.02 -1.03
CA LEU A 91 21.06 0.75 -2.26
C LEU A 91 19.58 0.59 -2.63
N LEU A 92 18.86 1.71 -2.71
CA LEU A 92 17.51 1.80 -3.23
C LEU A 92 17.56 2.08 -4.74
N SER A 93 17.16 1.11 -5.54
CA SER A 93 17.24 1.19 -7.01
C SER A 93 15.96 1.74 -7.63
N ARG A 94 14.79 1.29 -7.15
CA ARG A 94 13.49 1.71 -7.69
C ARG A 94 12.39 1.57 -6.64
N ALA A 95 11.53 2.57 -6.55
CA ALA A 95 10.24 2.50 -5.87
C ALA A 95 9.15 2.90 -6.87
N SER A 96 8.02 2.17 -6.89
CA SER A 96 6.90 2.51 -7.76
C SER A 96 5.56 2.21 -7.10
N VAL A 97 4.57 3.00 -7.49
CA VAL A 97 3.14 2.75 -7.28
C VAL A 97 2.51 2.54 -8.66
N GLU A 98 1.71 1.49 -8.78
CA GLU A 98 0.97 1.15 -9.99
C GLU A 98 -0.50 0.95 -9.61
N TYR A 99 -1.39 1.63 -10.33
CA TYR A 99 -2.84 1.40 -10.24
C TYR A 99 -3.28 0.58 -11.44
N GLY A 100 -3.96 -0.53 -11.18
CA GLY A 100 -4.55 -1.40 -12.18
C GLY A 100 -5.81 -0.79 -12.80
N GLU A 101 -6.51 -1.57 -13.62
CA GLU A 101 -7.74 -1.14 -14.27
C GLU A 101 -8.85 -0.86 -13.24
N ALA A 102 -9.68 0.14 -13.55
CA ALA A 102 -10.83 0.48 -12.74
C ALA A 102 -12.00 -0.46 -13.05
N GLU A 103 -12.53 -1.11 -12.02
CA GLU A 103 -13.64 -2.04 -12.11
C GLU A 103 -14.74 -1.64 -11.13
N LYS A 104 -15.99 -1.96 -11.46
CA LYS A 104 -17.11 -1.67 -10.57
C LYS A 104 -17.36 -2.86 -9.63
N ASP A 105 -17.39 -2.59 -8.33
CA ASP A 105 -17.66 -3.62 -7.32
C ASP A 105 -19.16 -3.96 -7.27
N GLY A 106 -19.59 -4.87 -8.13
CA GLY A 106 -20.99 -5.28 -8.22
C GLY A 106 -21.94 -4.19 -8.75
N PHE A 107 -23.25 -4.40 -8.58
CA PHE A 107 -24.28 -3.62 -9.27
C PHE A 107 -24.49 -2.19 -8.71
N PHE A 108 -24.12 -1.97 -7.45
CA PHE A 108 -24.25 -0.67 -6.79
C PHE A 108 -23.00 -0.27 -6.00
N GLY A 109 -21.90 -1.00 -6.14
CA GLY A 109 -20.70 -0.69 -5.39
C GLY A 109 -19.82 0.36 -6.06
N ASN A 110 -18.77 0.69 -5.32
CA ASN A 110 -17.81 1.71 -5.69
C ASN A 110 -16.91 1.22 -6.82
N ILE A 111 -16.21 2.16 -7.44
CA ILE A 111 -15.22 1.85 -8.47
C ILE A 111 -13.91 1.59 -7.76
N ILE A 112 -13.39 0.38 -7.93
CA ILE A 112 -12.19 -0.10 -7.27
C ILE A 112 -11.09 -0.37 -8.29
N CYS A 113 -9.85 -0.37 -7.85
CA CYS A 113 -8.72 -0.83 -8.64
C CYS A 113 -7.71 -1.56 -7.74
N GLU A 114 -6.93 -2.48 -8.33
CA GLU A 114 -5.75 -3.04 -7.67
C GLU A 114 -4.67 -1.95 -7.57
N ARG A 115 -4.17 -1.68 -6.37
CA ARG A 115 -2.95 -0.91 -6.15
C ARG A 115 -1.80 -1.87 -5.88
N LYS A 116 -0.67 -1.61 -6.51
CA LYS A 116 0.58 -2.34 -6.32
C LYS A 116 1.70 -1.35 -5.97
N VAL A 117 2.34 -1.57 -4.84
CA VAL A 117 3.50 -0.79 -4.40
C VAL A 117 4.72 -1.71 -4.41
N SER A 118 5.82 -1.27 -5.02
CA SER A 118 7.04 -2.08 -5.11
C SER A 118 8.30 -1.32 -4.71
N LEU A 119 9.21 -2.03 -4.07
CA LEU A 119 10.52 -1.54 -3.65
C LEU A 119 11.60 -2.51 -4.15
N ASN A 120 12.60 -1.96 -4.83
CA ASN A 120 13.71 -2.70 -5.40
C ASN A 120 15.03 -2.10 -4.91
N GLY A 121 15.97 -2.96 -4.56
CA GLY A 121 17.28 -2.52 -4.09
C GLY A 121 18.28 -3.65 -4.01
N ILE A 122 19.45 -3.33 -3.47
CA ILE A 122 20.50 -4.28 -3.18
C ILE A 122 21.06 -3.93 -1.80
N VAL A 123 21.28 -4.94 -0.97
CA VAL A 123 22.07 -4.80 0.24
C VAL A 123 23.41 -5.50 0.06
N THR A 124 24.49 -4.84 0.45
CA THR A 124 25.84 -5.39 0.48
C THR A 124 26.41 -5.23 1.88
N ILE A 125 26.92 -6.33 2.42
CA ILE A 125 27.45 -6.43 3.77
C ILE A 125 28.93 -6.79 3.64
N THR A 126 29.80 -5.98 4.22
CA THR A 126 31.23 -6.26 4.35
C THR A 126 31.55 -6.48 5.82
N PHE A 127 31.89 -7.73 6.15
CA PHE A 127 32.27 -8.13 7.50
C PHE A 127 33.69 -7.68 7.84
N ALA A 128 34.01 -7.66 9.14
CA ALA A 128 35.34 -7.27 9.62
C ALA A 128 36.46 -8.23 9.15
N ASP A 129 36.13 -9.48 8.84
CA ASP A 129 37.05 -10.48 8.27
C ASP A 129 37.29 -10.31 6.76
N GLY A 130 36.64 -9.31 6.13
CA GLY A 130 36.72 -9.03 4.70
C GLY A 130 35.74 -9.82 3.84
N ASN A 131 34.92 -10.71 4.41
CA ASN A 131 33.88 -11.40 3.67
C ASN A 131 32.82 -10.41 3.19
N ILE A 132 32.29 -10.65 1.99
CA ILE A 132 31.23 -9.83 1.40
C ILE A 132 30.03 -10.72 1.10
N LYS A 133 28.85 -10.30 1.56
CA LYS A 133 27.56 -10.88 1.18
C LYS A 133 26.73 -9.80 0.52
N SER A 134 26.03 -10.16 -0.55
CA SER A 134 25.07 -9.28 -1.21
C SER A 134 23.76 -10.01 -1.43
N ALA A 135 22.65 -9.28 -1.34
CA ALA A 135 21.34 -9.79 -1.67
C ALA A 135 20.53 -8.73 -2.41
N GLU A 136 19.78 -9.17 -3.40
CA GLU A 136 18.76 -8.35 -4.05
C GLU A 136 17.54 -8.24 -3.13
N LEU A 137 16.98 -7.04 -3.08
CA LEU A 137 15.78 -6.72 -2.33
C LEU A 137 14.66 -6.47 -3.33
N TYR A 138 13.62 -7.28 -3.24
CA TYR A 138 12.41 -7.15 -4.05
C TYR A 138 11.20 -7.36 -3.16
N GLU A 139 10.55 -6.27 -2.78
CA GLU A 139 9.34 -6.29 -1.97
C GLU A 139 8.17 -5.71 -2.75
N VAL A 140 7.00 -6.34 -2.62
CA VAL A 140 5.77 -5.92 -3.26
C VAL A 140 4.62 -6.10 -2.28
N GLU A 141 3.80 -5.08 -2.13
CA GLU A 141 2.52 -5.13 -1.42
C GLU A 141 1.41 -4.73 -2.40
N LYS A 142 0.28 -5.43 -2.32
CA LYS A 142 -0.87 -5.25 -3.18
C LYS A 142 -2.14 -5.20 -2.36
N ASP A 143 -3.05 -4.32 -2.73
CA ASP A 143 -4.39 -4.27 -2.17
C ASP A 143 -5.40 -3.73 -3.19
N THR A 144 -6.67 -3.74 -2.79
CA THR A 144 -7.77 -3.16 -3.57
C THR A 144 -8.20 -1.89 -2.87
N ILE A 145 -8.31 -0.81 -3.63
CA ILE A 145 -8.69 0.51 -3.13
C ILE A 145 -9.81 1.10 -3.98
N GLU A 146 -10.55 2.06 -3.42
CA GLU A 146 -11.48 2.86 -4.20
C GLU A 146 -10.72 3.89 -5.04
N VAL A 147 -11.10 4.03 -6.32
CA VAL A 147 -10.46 4.97 -7.25
C VAL A 147 -10.56 6.41 -6.75
N ASP A 148 -11.67 6.77 -6.11
CA ASP A 148 -11.91 8.10 -5.56
C ASP A 148 -11.03 8.42 -4.34
N GLU A 149 -10.49 7.40 -3.68
CA GLU A 149 -9.60 7.54 -2.53
C GLU A 149 -8.14 7.79 -2.93
N ILE A 150 -7.73 7.50 -4.17
CA ILE A 150 -6.34 7.61 -4.64
C ILE A 150 -5.71 8.96 -4.24
N ARG A 151 -6.46 10.06 -4.40
CA ARG A 151 -5.99 11.42 -4.05
C ARG A 151 -5.60 11.62 -2.59
N TYR A 152 -6.08 10.78 -1.68
CA TYR A 152 -5.79 10.83 -0.25
C TYR A 152 -4.70 9.84 0.15
N LEU A 153 -4.41 8.87 -0.72
CA LEU A 153 -3.37 7.86 -0.51
C LEU A 153 -2.01 8.30 -1.07
N GLU A 154 -2.02 9.26 -2.00
CA GLU A 154 -0.84 9.91 -2.59
C GLU A 154 -0.38 11.11 -1.73
N ASP A 155 0.93 11.31 -1.63
CA ASP A 155 1.52 12.52 -1.05
C ASP A 155 2.01 13.44 -2.19
N LEU A 156 1.42 14.63 -2.26
CA LEU A 156 1.75 15.64 -3.28
C LEU A 156 3.20 16.13 -3.20
N ALA A 157 3.82 16.08 -2.03
CA ALA A 157 5.21 16.47 -1.82
C ALA A 157 6.20 15.35 -2.20
N LEU A 158 5.73 14.11 -2.37
CA LEU A 158 6.57 12.94 -2.63
C LEU A 158 6.19 12.28 -3.96
N PRO A 159 6.86 12.61 -5.07
CA PRO A 159 6.56 12.05 -6.39
C PRO A 159 6.62 10.52 -6.47
N ILE A 160 7.42 9.88 -5.61
CA ILE A 160 7.51 8.40 -5.54
C ILE A 160 6.20 7.74 -5.12
N THR A 161 5.31 8.50 -4.49
CA THR A 161 3.99 8.04 -4.04
C THR A 161 2.91 8.22 -5.10
N GLN A 162 3.20 8.85 -6.24
CA GLN A 162 2.20 9.22 -7.24
C GLN A 162 2.28 8.29 -8.45
N SER A 163 1.13 8.06 -9.10
CA SER A 163 1.08 7.28 -10.34
C SER A 163 -0.04 7.74 -11.27
N SER A 164 -0.09 7.20 -12.48
CA SER A 164 -1.18 7.44 -13.41
C SER A 164 -2.48 6.83 -12.86
N ARG A 165 -3.51 7.66 -12.71
CA ARG A 165 -4.82 7.19 -12.28
C ARG A 165 -5.50 6.38 -13.38
N PRO A 166 -6.25 5.34 -13.01
CA PRO A 166 -6.98 4.56 -13.99
C PRO A 166 -8.10 5.39 -14.61
N GLU A 167 -8.35 5.15 -15.90
CA GLU A 167 -9.46 5.77 -16.61
C GLU A 167 -10.78 5.14 -16.15
N VAL A 168 -11.75 5.99 -15.80
CA VAL A 168 -13.08 5.54 -15.39
C VAL A 168 -14.07 5.79 -16.53
N SER A 169 -14.69 4.72 -17.03
CA SER A 169 -15.74 4.84 -18.04
C SER A 169 -17.02 5.41 -17.43
N PHE A 170 -17.29 6.70 -17.68
CA PHE A 170 -18.51 7.37 -17.23
C PHE A 170 -19.80 6.68 -17.71
N LEU A 171 -19.77 6.05 -18.88
CA LEU A 171 -20.96 5.41 -19.47
C LEU A 171 -21.35 4.12 -18.73
N SER A 172 -20.36 3.34 -18.28
CA SER A 172 -20.63 2.12 -17.49
C SER A 172 -21.34 2.46 -16.17
N ASN A 173 -21.03 3.63 -15.58
CA ASN A 173 -21.68 4.07 -14.35
C ASN A 173 -23.11 4.59 -14.54
N LEU A 174 -23.46 5.10 -15.72
CA LEU A 174 -24.80 5.63 -16.00
C LEU A 174 -25.77 4.59 -16.57
N LEU A 175 -25.25 3.64 -17.35
CA LEU A 175 -26.07 2.68 -18.09
C LEU A 175 -26.89 1.78 -17.16
N GLU A 176 -26.32 1.43 -16.02
CA GLU A 176 -26.94 0.56 -15.03
C GLU A 176 -28.14 1.22 -14.31
N PRO A 177 -28.03 2.43 -13.73
CA PRO A 177 -29.20 3.19 -13.28
C PRO A 177 -30.27 3.41 -14.35
N VAL A 178 -29.85 3.72 -15.58
CA VAL A 178 -30.78 3.94 -16.70
C VAL A 178 -31.54 2.66 -17.04
N LEU A 179 -30.87 1.51 -17.09
CA LEU A 179 -31.51 0.21 -17.32
C LEU A 179 -32.53 -0.11 -16.23
N VAL A 180 -32.18 0.09 -14.96
CA VAL A 180 -33.10 -0.14 -13.84
C VAL A 180 -34.36 0.70 -14.00
N VAL A 181 -34.21 2.00 -14.24
CA VAL A 181 -35.36 2.91 -14.43
C VAL A 181 -36.19 2.49 -15.66
N ALA A 182 -35.53 2.16 -16.77
CA ALA A 182 -36.20 1.75 -18.00
C ALA A 182 -37.00 0.46 -17.84
N VAL A 183 -36.41 -0.56 -17.20
CA VAL A 183 -37.10 -1.83 -16.91
C VAL A 183 -38.29 -1.59 -15.99
N LEU A 184 -38.11 -0.81 -14.92
CA LEU A 184 -39.16 -0.54 -13.94
C LEU A 184 -40.35 0.20 -14.56
N VAL A 185 -40.09 1.23 -15.38
CA VAL A 185 -41.13 1.94 -16.15
C VAL A 185 -41.83 0.98 -17.13
N THR A 186 -41.07 0.18 -17.87
CA THR A 186 -41.63 -0.77 -18.85
C THR A 186 -42.52 -1.81 -18.17
N THR A 187 -42.08 -2.35 -17.04
CA THR A 187 -42.86 -3.30 -16.24
C THR A 187 -44.16 -2.67 -15.74
N ILE A 188 -44.12 -1.44 -15.20
CA ILE A 188 -45.33 -0.72 -14.77
C ILE A 188 -46.29 -0.55 -15.94
N VAL A 189 -45.82 -0.04 -17.08
CA VAL A 189 -46.64 0.19 -18.27
C VAL A 189 -47.28 -1.12 -18.74
N LEU A 190 -46.50 -2.20 -18.84
CA LEU A 190 -47.02 -3.52 -19.24
C LEU A 190 -48.04 -4.06 -18.24
N LEU A 191 -47.77 -3.96 -16.94
CA LEU A 191 -48.66 -4.46 -15.89
C LEU A 191 -50.04 -3.78 -15.95
N PHE A 192 -50.07 -2.46 -16.08
CA PHE A 192 -51.32 -1.69 -16.14
C PHE A 192 -52.00 -1.77 -17.50
N SER A 193 -51.24 -1.86 -18.60
CA SER A 193 -51.83 -1.98 -19.95
C SER A 193 -52.45 -3.35 -20.21
N VAL A 194 -51.88 -4.42 -19.64
CA VAL A 194 -52.40 -5.80 -19.82
C VAL A 194 -53.55 -6.10 -18.84
N ARG A 195 -53.54 -5.58 -17.61
CA ARG A 195 -54.66 -5.75 -16.66
C ARG A 195 -55.81 -4.75 -16.83
N GLY A 196 -55.59 -3.65 -17.54
CA GLY A 196 -56.60 -2.60 -17.77
C GLY A 196 -57.57 -2.88 -18.93
N ARG A 197 -57.46 -4.04 -19.58
CA ARG A 197 -58.42 -4.56 -20.57
C ARG A 197 -59.15 -5.77 -20.03
#